data_AF-A0A8I1PWY3-F1
#
_entry.id   AF-A0A8I1PWY3-F1
#
_cell.length_a   1.000
_cell.length_b   1.000
_cell.length_c   1.000
_cell.angle_alpha   90.00
_cell.angle_beta   90.00
_cell.angle_gamma   90.00
#
_symmetry.space_group_name_H-M   'P 1'
#
loop_
_entity.id
_entity.type
_entity.pdbx_description
1 polymer ?
#
loop_
_entity_poly.entity_id
_entity_poly.type
_entity_poly.pdbx_seq_one_letter_code
_entity_poly.pdbx_strand_id
1 'polypeptide(L)' 'MAAGDVTIDYTNHRGERSNRAIRPDRIWFGTTQWHADSQWLLEAFDYERSAHRNFALANIHSWTEAS' A
#
# COMPACT_ATOMS: atom_id res chain seq x y z
N MET A 1 2.23 -17.17 -1.65
CA MET A 1 2.65 -15.98 -0.89
C MET A 1 3.63 -16.42 0.20
N ALA A 2 4.53 -15.53 0.62
CA ALA A 2 5.51 -15.79 1.67
C ALA A 2 5.01 -15.25 3.02
N ALA A 3 5.67 -15.66 4.12
CA ALA A 3 5.40 -15.09 5.43
C ALA A 3 5.64 -13.57 5.40
N GLY A 4 4.64 -12.80 5.85
CA GLY A 4 4.65 -11.34 5.83
C GLY A 4 3.92 -10.70 4.64
N ASP A 5 3.47 -11.48 3.65
CA ASP A 5 2.54 -10.97 2.63
C ASP A 5 1.16 -10.71 3.27
N VAL A 6 0.51 -9.64 2.83
CA VAL A 6 -0.79 -9.21 3.38
C VAL A 6 -1.70 -8.74 2.26
N THR A 7 -3.00 -8.75 2.53
CA THR A 7 -3.98 -8.01 1.72
C THR A 7 -4.38 -6.75 2.48
N ILE A 8 -4.30 -5.60 1.82
CA ILE A 8 -4.78 -4.33 2.35
C ILE A 8 -6.08 -3.92 1.65
N ASP A 9 -7.02 -3.40 2.40
CA ASP A 9 -8.17 -2.68 1.85
C ASP A 9 -7.79 -1.21 1.67
N TYR A 10 -7.71 -0.74 0.42
CA TYR A 10 -7.08 0.55 0.09
C TYR A 10 -7.95 1.41 -0.82
N THR A 11 -8.06 2.70 -0.50
CA THR A 11 -8.66 3.72 -1.37
C THR A 11 -7.58 4.48 -2.16
N ASN A 12 -7.64 4.41 -3.48
CA ASN A 12 -6.69 5.11 -4.35
C ASN A 12 -7.00 6.62 -4.50
N HIS A 13 -6.13 7.34 -5.22
CA HIS A 13 -6.31 8.78 -5.50
C HIS A 13 -7.58 9.13 -6.30
N ARG A 14 -8.24 8.14 -6.92
CA ARG A 14 -9.52 8.29 -7.64
C ARG A 14 -10.73 8.06 -6.73
N GLY A 15 -10.52 7.76 -5.45
CA GLY A 15 -11.58 7.40 -4.51
C GLY A 15 -12.07 5.96 -4.64
N GLU A 16 -11.42 5.13 -5.47
CA GLU A 16 -11.82 3.74 -5.68
C GLU A 16 -11.23 2.87 -4.56
N ARG A 17 -12.10 2.11 -3.89
CA ARG A 17 -11.72 1.16 -2.84
C ARG A 17 -11.53 -0.22 -3.44
N SER A 18 -10.42 -0.86 -3.09
CA SER A 18 -10.10 -2.21 -3.58
C SER A 18 -9.11 -2.90 -2.65
N ASN A 19 -9.17 -4.23 -2.61
CA ASN A 19 -8.16 -5.03 -1.94
C ASN A 19 -6.88 -5.08 -2.79
N ARG A 20 -5.72 -5.09 -2.14
CA ARG A 20 -4.40 -5.24 -2.78
C ARG A 20 -3.59 -6.27 -2.04
N ALA A 21 -3.19 -7.32 -2.73
CA ALA A 21 -2.16 -8.24 -2.24
C ALA A 21 -0.79 -7.57 -2.38
N ILE A 22 -0.09 -7.41 -1.26
CA ILE A 22 1.20 -6.74 -1.21
C ILE A 22 2.21 -7.46 -0.33
N ARG A 23 3.50 -7.22 -0.57
CA ARG A 23 4.57 -7.49 0.39
C ARG A 23 5.12 -6.16 0.93
N PRO A 24 4.86 -5.82 2.20
CA PRO A 24 5.37 -4.61 2.85
C PRO A 24 6.91 -4.60 2.90
N ASP A 25 7.53 -3.44 2.59
CA ASP A 25 8.99 -3.25 2.70
C ASP A 25 9.34 -2.28 3.85
N ARG A 26 8.74 -1.08 3.90
CA ARG A 26 8.94 -0.11 5.00
C ARG A 26 7.85 0.95 5.11
N ILE A 27 7.70 1.51 6.31
CA ILE A 27 6.89 2.72 6.57
C ILE A 27 7.81 3.93 6.70
N TRP A 28 7.46 5.04 6.08
CA TRP A 28 8.24 6.28 6.13
C TRP A 28 7.36 7.53 5.97
N PHE A 29 7.83 8.68 6.47
CA PHE A 29 7.14 9.97 6.31
C PHE A 29 7.81 10.80 5.22
N GLY A 30 7.02 11.30 4.27
CA GLY A 30 7.54 12.16 3.21
C GLY A 30 6.58 12.29 2.03
N THR A 31 7.13 12.55 0.85
CA THR A 31 6.38 12.82 -0.39
C THR A 31 6.91 11.99 -1.55
N THR A 32 6.08 11.82 -2.58
CA THR A 32 6.48 11.20 -3.85
C THR A 32 5.85 11.98 -5.01
N GLN A 33 6.22 11.67 -6.25
CA GLN A 33 5.56 12.26 -7.43
C GLN A 33 4.04 11.97 -7.50
N TRP A 34 3.56 10.95 -6.79
CA TRP A 34 2.13 10.55 -6.74
C TRP A 34 1.43 11.00 -5.45
N HIS A 35 2.20 11.42 -4.45
CA HIS A 35 1.75 11.88 -3.14
C HIS A 35 2.50 13.17 -2.80
N ALA A 36 2.03 14.29 -3.36
CA ALA A 36 2.73 15.57 -3.27
C ALA A 36 2.76 16.16 -1.85
N ASP A 37 1.72 15.85 -1.06
CA ASP A 37 1.63 16.28 0.34
C ASP A 37 2.34 15.30 1.27
N SER A 38 3.11 15.84 2.21
CA SER A 38 3.86 15.07 3.20
C SER A 38 2.92 14.23 4.06
N GLN A 39 3.11 12.92 4.05
CA GLN A 39 2.27 11.99 4.79
C GLN A 39 3.03 10.70 5.13
N TRP A 40 2.42 9.85 5.94
CA TRP A 40 2.91 8.50 6.18
C TRP A 40 2.62 7.61 4.96
N LEU A 41 3.68 7.00 4.44
CA LEU A 41 3.66 6.12 3.27
C LEU A 41 4.16 4.72 3.64
N LEU A 42 3.53 3.72 3.01
CA LEU A 42 3.97 2.33 3.01
C LEU A 42 4.57 2.01 1.64
N GLU A 43 5.88 1.73 1.61
CA GLU A 43 6.52 1.13 0.45
C GLU A 43 6.29 -0.38 0.47
N ALA A 44 5.79 -0.93 -0.62
CA ALA A 44 5.49 -2.35 -0.74
C ALA A 44 5.53 -2.82 -2.21
N PHE A 45 5.83 -4.10 -2.42
CA PHE A 45 5.62 -4.75 -3.70
C PHE A 45 4.15 -5.09 -3.91
N ASP A 46 3.52 -4.53 -4.95
CA ASP A 46 2.13 -4.80 -5.33
C ASP A 46 2.09 -5.96 -6.34
N TYR A 47 1.46 -7.08 -5.95
CA TYR A 47 1.42 -8.28 -6.79
C TYR A 47 0.56 -8.11 -8.05
N GLU A 48 -0.54 -7.35 -7.98
CA GLU A 48 -1.42 -7.09 -9.13
C GLU A 48 -0.71 -6.24 -10.19
N ARG A 49 0.15 -5.33 -9.76
CA ARG A 49 0.94 -4.47 -10.65
C ARG A 49 2.33 -5.01 -10.95
N SER A 50 2.76 -6.06 -10.23
CA SER A 50 4.12 -6.61 -10.28
C SER A 50 5.20 -5.53 -10.16
N ALA A 51 5.01 -4.57 -9.24
CA ALA A 51 5.89 -3.42 -9.08
C ALA A 51 5.86 -2.86 -7.65
N HIS A 52 6.94 -2.21 -7.22
CA HIS A 52 6.94 -1.45 -5.97
C HIS A 52 6.06 -0.19 -6.08
N ARG A 53 5.28 0.05 -5.03
CA ARG A 53 4.34 1.17 -4.90
C ARG A 53 4.43 1.78 -3.51
N ASN A 54 4.04 3.05 -3.43
CA ASN A 54 3.87 3.76 -2.18
C ASN A 54 2.37 3.95 -1.92
N PHE A 55 1.87 3.36 -0.84
CA PHE A 55 0.49 3.47 -0.39
C PHE A 55 0.41 4.50 0.73
N ALA A 56 -0.52 5.45 0.62
CA ALA A 56 -0.83 6.36 1.72
C ALA A 56 -1.42 5.57 2.89
N LEU A 57 -0.77 5.58 4.05
CA LEU A 57 -1.25 4.84 5.23
C LEU A 57 -2.64 5.30 5.68
N ALA A 58 -2.93 6.59 5.53
CA ALA A 58 -4.24 7.17 5.86
C ALA A 58 -5.39 6.59 5.00
N ASN A 59 -5.09 5.99 3.85
CA ASN A 59 -6.07 5.40 2.95
C ASN A 59 -6.12 3.87 3.03
N ILE A 60 -5.41 3.26 3.99
CA ILE A 60 -5.51 1.83 4.27
C ILE A 60 -6.54 1.63 5.40
N HIS A 61 -7.60 0.87 5.11
CA HIS A 61 -8.72 0.68 6.03
C HIS A 61 -8.58 -0.55 6.91
N SER A 62 -7.93 -1.60 6.40
CA SER A 62 -7.70 -2.85 7.12
C SER A 62 -6.61 -3.68 6.46
N TRP A 63 -6.10 -4.65 7.23
CA TRP A 63 -5.07 -5.59 6.81
C TRP A 63 -5.55 -7.00 7.15
N THR A 64 -5.32 -7.94 6.26
CA THR A 64 -5.48 -9.38 6.54
C THR A 64 -4.23 -10.12 6.10
N GLU A 65 -3.87 -11.16 6.84
CA GLU A 65 -2.77 -12.05 6.43
C GLU A 65 -3.11 -12.70 5.08
N ALA A 66 -2.08 -12.82 4.23
CA ALA A 66 -2.16 -13.65 3.04
C ALA A 66 -2.33 -15.12 3.44
N SER A 67 -3.43 -15.76 3.03
CA SER A 67 -3.63 -17.21 3.17
C SER A 67 -2.79 -17.99 2.16
#